data_AF-A0A227J8U3-F1
#
_entry.id   AF-A0A227J8U3-F1
#
_cell.length_a   1.000
_cell.length_b   1.000
_cell.length_c   1.000
_cell.angle_alpha   90.00
_cell.angle_beta   90.00
_cell.angle_gamma   90.00
#
_symmetry.space_group_name_H-M   'P 1'
#
loop_
_entity.id
_entity.type
_entity.pdbx_description
1 polymer ?
#
loop_
_entity_poly.entity_id
_entity_poly.type
_entity_poly.pdbx_seq_one_letter_code
_entity_poly.pdbx_strand_id
1 'polypeptide(L)'
;VGAWHAPSILDRSLPIYEHPTDRKAMELSDIITFHAYLPLDLFHKAVEIVESYNRPMMCTEWLARHAQSYMHEQLPVFKQKNIGCYQWGLVKGKTQTHLPWPEIKRSDANYASQWFHDLLDEQGQPYD
;
A
#
# COMPACT_ATOMS: atom_id res chain seq x y z
N VAL A 1 6.20 4.96 13.87
CA VAL A 1 5.16 3.95 14.15
C VAL A 1 3.91 4.43 13.45
N GLY A 2 3.29 3.61 12.59
CA GLY A 2 2.13 4.01 11.79
C GLY A 2 0.94 3.08 12.02
N ALA A 3 -0.14 3.29 11.28
CA ALA A 3 -1.25 2.34 11.19
C ALA A 3 -1.02 1.36 10.02
N TRP A 4 -1.08 0.05 10.27
CA TRP A 4 -0.79 -0.93 9.20
C TRP A 4 -1.73 -2.13 9.18
N HIS A 5 -2.56 -2.36 10.21
CA HIS A 5 -3.52 -3.46 10.15
C HIS A 5 -4.68 -3.04 9.24
N ALA A 6 -4.75 -3.68 8.09
CA ALA A 6 -5.73 -3.41 7.04
C ALA A 6 -6.16 -4.74 6.40
N PRO A 7 -7.26 -4.76 5.63
CA PRO A 7 -7.65 -5.92 4.86
C PRO A 7 -6.49 -6.53 4.07
N SER A 8 -6.32 -7.84 4.21
CA SER A 8 -5.26 -8.56 3.52
C SER A 8 -5.70 -8.88 2.10
N ILE A 9 -4.74 -9.22 1.25
CA ILE A 9 -5.03 -9.75 -0.09
C ILE A 9 -5.93 -11.00 -0.06
N LEU A 10 -5.89 -11.78 1.02
CA LEU A 10 -6.64 -13.02 1.17
C LEU A 10 -8.02 -12.81 1.82
N ASP A 11 -8.20 -11.73 2.58
CA ASP A 11 -9.44 -11.43 3.30
C ASP A 11 -9.68 -9.92 3.35
N ARG A 12 -10.62 -9.49 2.50
CA ARG A 12 -11.03 -8.09 2.35
C ARG A 12 -12.07 -7.65 3.39
N SER A 13 -12.56 -8.57 4.21
CA SER A 13 -13.56 -8.27 5.24
C SER A 13 -12.96 -7.80 6.56
N LEU A 14 -11.64 -7.95 6.73
CA LEU A 14 -10.93 -7.52 7.93
C LEU A 14 -11.03 -5.99 8.11
N PRO A 15 -11.02 -5.51 9.35
CA PRO A 15 -11.14 -4.09 9.65
C PRO A 15 -9.92 -3.27 9.18
N ILE A 16 -10.14 -1.98 8.96
CA ILE A 16 -9.09 -1.01 8.59
C ILE A 16 -8.69 -0.21 9.84
N TYR A 17 -7.43 -0.36 10.26
CA TYR A 17 -6.78 0.39 11.35
C TYR A 17 -7.49 0.34 12.71
N GLU A 18 -8.25 -0.71 12.98
CA GLU A 18 -8.98 -0.85 14.25
C GLU A 18 -8.13 -1.40 15.40
N HIS A 19 -6.95 -1.97 15.08
CA HIS A 19 -6.08 -2.54 16.11
C HIS A 19 -5.68 -1.45 17.13
N PRO A 20 -5.64 -1.74 18.44
CA PRO A 20 -5.33 -0.74 19.47
C PRO A 20 -4.02 0.02 19.20
N THR A 21 -3.02 -0.65 18.64
CA THR A 21 -1.74 -0.04 18.24
C THR A 21 -1.90 0.97 17.11
N ASP A 22 -2.73 0.70 16.10
CA ASP A 22 -2.96 1.63 14.99
C ASP A 22 -3.64 2.90 15.50
N ARG A 23 -4.72 2.73 16.26
CA ARG A 23 -5.44 3.85 16.90
C ARG A 23 -4.49 4.68 17.74
N LYS A 24 -3.67 4.02 18.57
CA LYS A 24 -2.74 4.74 19.44
C LYS A 24 -1.64 5.47 18.69
N ALA A 25 -1.13 4.88 17.60
CA ALA A 25 -0.19 5.54 16.72
C ALA A 25 -0.83 6.80 16.11
N MET A 26 -2.01 6.70 15.51
CA MET A 26 -2.70 7.86 14.91
C MET A 26 -3.04 8.95 15.94
N GLU A 27 -3.52 8.57 17.13
CA GLU A 27 -3.85 9.51 18.22
C GLU A 27 -2.64 10.29 18.74
N LEU A 28 -1.46 9.68 18.78
CA LEU A 28 -0.26 10.26 19.41
C LEU A 28 0.75 10.86 18.42
N SER A 29 0.59 10.64 17.12
CA SER A 29 1.54 11.13 16.11
C SER A 29 1.23 12.55 15.63
N ASP A 30 2.22 13.45 15.61
CA ASP A 30 2.10 14.78 14.99
C ASP A 30 1.91 14.71 13.46
N ILE A 31 2.54 13.71 12.84
CA ILE A 31 2.36 13.34 11.42
C ILE A 31 2.02 11.86 11.40
N ILE A 32 0.87 11.51 10.83
CA ILE A 32 0.40 10.13 10.79
C ILE A 32 1.04 9.40 9.62
N THR A 33 1.63 8.24 9.86
CA THR A 33 2.06 7.34 8.78
C THR A 33 1.15 6.12 8.72
N PHE A 34 0.88 5.62 7.52
CA PHE A 34 0.04 4.42 7.34
C PHE A 34 0.46 3.59 6.13
N HIS A 35 0.09 2.31 6.11
CA HIS A 35 0.33 1.39 4.99
C HIS A 35 -1.00 1.07 4.30
N ALA A 36 -1.03 1.02 2.98
CA ALA A 36 -2.27 0.81 2.23
C ALA A 36 -2.08 -0.04 0.96
N TYR A 37 -1.80 -1.33 1.16
CA TYR A 37 -1.85 -2.33 0.10
C TYR A 37 -3.30 -2.76 -0.20
N LEU A 38 -4.13 -1.82 -0.65
CA LEU A 38 -5.58 -1.97 -0.74
C LEU A 38 -6.10 -1.68 -2.17
N PRO A 39 -7.20 -2.31 -2.61
CA PRO A 39 -7.94 -1.86 -3.79
C PRO A 39 -8.48 -0.43 -3.60
N LEU A 40 -8.76 0.26 -4.70
CA LEU A 40 -9.10 1.69 -4.69
C LEU A 40 -10.26 2.06 -3.73
N ASP A 41 -11.30 1.24 -3.65
CA ASP A 41 -12.46 1.46 -2.77
C ASP A 41 -12.09 1.39 -1.29
N LEU A 42 -11.27 0.41 -0.89
CA LEU A 42 -10.79 0.26 0.48
C LEU A 42 -9.70 1.28 0.80
N PHE A 43 -8.89 1.66 -0.19
CA PHE A 43 -7.93 2.74 -0.07
C PHE A 43 -8.61 4.07 0.25
N HIS A 44 -9.73 4.41 -0.42
CA HIS A 44 -10.52 5.60 -0.08
C HIS A 44 -11.01 5.57 1.37
N LYS A 45 -11.56 4.43 1.83
CA LYS A 45 -11.98 4.26 3.24
C LYS A 45 -10.82 4.43 4.21
N ALA A 46 -9.66 3.85 3.90
CA ALA A 46 -8.45 3.98 4.71
C ALA A 46 -8.03 5.45 4.85
N VAL A 47 -8.03 6.18 3.73
CA VAL A 47 -7.74 7.62 3.71
C VAL A 47 -8.76 8.40 4.54
N GLU A 48 -10.05 8.14 4.41
CA GLU A 48 -11.10 8.80 5.22
C GLU A 48 -10.91 8.58 6.72
N ILE A 49 -10.55 7.36 7.14
CA ILE A 49 -10.24 7.04 8.54
C ILE A 49 -9.07 7.90 9.04
N VAL A 50 -7.97 7.96 8.28
CA VAL A 50 -6.78 8.72 8.69
C VAL A 50 -7.04 10.23 8.66
N GLU A 51 -7.78 10.74 7.66
CA GLU A 51 -8.17 12.16 7.56
C GLU A 51 -8.99 12.62 8.77
N SER A 52 -9.78 11.72 9.38
CA SER A 52 -10.60 12.07 10.56
C SER A 52 -9.80 12.53 11.78
N TYR A 53 -8.51 12.18 11.84
CA TYR A 53 -7.60 12.63 12.91
C TYR A 53 -7.14 14.09 12.73
N ASN A 54 -7.42 14.72 11.58
CA ASN A 54 -7.10 16.11 11.28
C ASN A 54 -5.61 16.47 11.49
N ARG A 55 -4.72 15.61 10.98
CA ARG A 55 -3.26 15.78 11.01
C ARG A 55 -2.65 15.52 9.63
N PRO A 56 -1.46 16.08 9.33
CA PRO A 56 -0.72 15.70 8.13
C PRO A 56 -0.48 14.19 8.08
N MET A 57 -0.56 13.60 6.90
CA MET A 57 -0.43 12.15 6.74
C MET A 57 0.46 11.74 5.57
N MET A 58 1.13 10.60 5.74
CA MET A 58 1.99 9.98 4.74
C MET A 58 1.70 8.49 4.62
N CYS A 59 1.50 7.99 3.41
CA CYS A 59 1.44 6.57 3.13
C CYS A 59 2.85 6.04 2.90
N THR A 60 3.42 5.33 3.87
CA THR A 60 4.83 4.91 3.82
C THR A 60 5.05 3.60 3.09
N GLU A 61 3.98 2.85 2.83
CA GLU A 61 3.98 1.62 2.04
C GLU A 61 2.66 1.52 1.29
N TRP A 62 2.74 1.40 -0.04
CA TRP A 62 1.61 1.25 -0.96
C TRP A 62 2.06 0.51 -2.21
N LEU A 63 1.13 0.27 -3.13
CA LEU A 63 1.29 -0.48 -4.38
C LEU A 63 1.60 -1.95 -4.14
N ALA A 64 0.62 -2.81 -4.41
CA ALA A 64 0.76 -4.25 -4.45
C ALA A 64 -0.23 -4.75 -5.50
N ARG A 65 0.23 -5.06 -6.70
CA ARG A 65 -0.67 -5.30 -7.84
C ARG A 65 -1.55 -6.54 -7.66
N HIS A 66 -1.04 -7.59 -7.00
CA HIS A 66 -1.84 -8.75 -6.61
C HIS A 66 -2.93 -8.38 -5.58
N ALA A 67 -2.72 -7.33 -4.76
CA ALA A 67 -3.71 -6.79 -3.85
C ALA A 67 -4.66 -5.77 -4.52
N GLN A 68 -4.60 -5.64 -5.85
CA GLN A 68 -5.34 -4.65 -6.63
C GLN A 68 -5.04 -3.19 -6.24
N SER A 69 -3.86 -2.93 -5.68
CA SER A 69 -3.35 -1.58 -5.45
C SER A 69 -2.47 -1.20 -6.64
N TYR A 70 -2.94 -0.24 -7.44
CA TYR A 70 -2.32 0.18 -8.70
C TYR A 70 -1.87 1.65 -8.67
N MET A 71 -0.75 1.92 -9.35
CA MET A 71 -0.16 3.26 -9.41
C MET A 71 -1.08 4.27 -10.09
N HIS A 72 -1.60 3.94 -11.27
CA HIS A 72 -2.43 4.84 -12.07
C HIS A 72 -3.76 5.21 -11.40
N GLU A 73 -4.23 4.41 -10.44
CA GLU A 73 -5.44 4.68 -9.65
C GLU A 73 -5.14 5.52 -8.41
N GLN A 74 -4.11 5.17 -7.64
CA GLN A 74 -3.86 5.75 -6.31
C GLN A 74 -2.99 7.00 -6.33
N LEU A 75 -2.05 7.11 -7.28
CA LEU A 75 -1.16 8.27 -7.37
C LEU A 75 -1.92 9.59 -7.61
N PRO A 76 -2.96 9.65 -8.47
CA PRO A 76 -3.80 10.85 -8.58
C PRO A 76 -4.51 11.22 -7.27
N VAL A 77 -4.95 10.24 -6.48
CA VAL A 77 -5.61 10.47 -5.18
C VAL A 77 -4.65 11.05 -4.16
N PHE A 78 -3.44 10.49 -4.05
CA PHE A 78 -2.39 11.06 -3.19
C PHE A 78 -2.12 12.53 -3.55
N LYS A 79 -2.02 12.84 -4.85
CA LYS A 79 -1.81 14.20 -5.33
C LYS A 79 -2.98 15.12 -4.99
N GLN A 80 -4.22 14.69 -5.25
CA GLN A 80 -5.42 15.48 -5.00
C GLN A 80 -5.59 15.82 -3.50
N LYS A 81 -5.29 14.86 -2.62
CA LYS A 81 -5.42 15.01 -1.17
C LYS A 81 -4.16 15.52 -0.46
N ASN A 82 -3.10 15.85 -1.22
CA ASN A 82 -1.80 16.30 -0.69
C ASN A 82 -1.17 15.33 0.33
N ILE A 83 -1.23 14.04 0.03
CA ILE A 83 -0.70 12.96 0.87
C ILE A 83 0.70 12.61 0.38
N GLY A 84 1.69 12.59 1.28
CA GLY A 84 3.01 12.04 0.95
C GLY A 84 2.94 10.53 0.75
N CYS A 85 3.61 9.98 -0.27
CA CYS A 85 3.63 8.54 -0.48
C CYS A 85 5.07 8.03 -0.73
N TYR A 86 5.44 6.90 -0.11
CA TYR A 86 6.72 6.22 -0.29
C TYR A 86 6.51 4.86 -0.92
N GLN A 87 7.16 4.63 -2.05
CA GLN A 87 7.10 3.36 -2.73
C GLN A 87 8.01 2.33 -2.04
N TRP A 88 7.48 1.12 -1.82
CA TRP A 88 8.29 -0.03 -1.44
C TRP A 88 8.82 -0.71 -2.71
N GLY A 89 10.13 -0.74 -2.94
CA GLY A 89 10.69 -1.15 -4.23
C GLY A 89 10.74 -0.02 -5.26
N LEU A 90 11.43 -0.23 -6.37
CA LEU A 90 11.54 0.76 -7.45
C LEU A 90 12.03 0.08 -8.73
N VAL A 91 13.18 -0.59 -8.63
CA VAL A 91 13.84 -1.26 -9.75
C VAL A 91 13.86 -2.76 -9.48
N LYS A 92 13.42 -3.55 -10.46
CA LYS A 92 13.56 -5.00 -10.46
C LYS A 92 15.03 -5.37 -10.28
N GLY A 93 15.37 -5.94 -9.12
CA GLY A 93 16.77 -6.19 -8.79
C GLY A 93 16.98 -6.94 -7.48
N LYS A 94 18.03 -6.56 -6.75
CA LYS A 94 18.56 -7.29 -5.58
C LYS A 94 17.53 -7.57 -4.48
N THR A 95 16.62 -6.63 -4.23
CA THR A 95 15.55 -6.75 -3.21
C THR A 95 14.40 -7.64 -3.65
N GLN A 96 14.31 -7.94 -4.95
CA GLN A 96 13.30 -8.83 -5.54
C GLN A 96 11.86 -8.43 -5.21
N THR A 97 11.59 -7.13 -5.08
CA THR A 97 10.28 -6.55 -4.75
C THR A 97 9.25 -6.64 -5.88
N HIS A 98 9.67 -7.02 -7.09
CA HIS A 98 8.80 -7.48 -8.18
C HIS A 98 8.16 -8.86 -7.93
N LEU A 99 8.71 -9.67 -7.02
CA LEU A 99 8.12 -10.96 -6.65
C LEU A 99 7.08 -10.76 -5.54
N PRO A 100 5.93 -11.46 -5.59
CA PRO A 100 4.90 -11.32 -4.57
C PRO A 100 5.26 -12.04 -3.27
N TRP A 101 4.52 -11.74 -2.22
CA TRP A 101 4.63 -12.41 -0.92
C TRP A 101 4.45 -13.94 -1.05
N PRO A 102 5.06 -14.73 -0.13
CA PRO A 102 5.02 -16.19 -0.20
C PRO A 102 3.62 -16.80 -0.28
N GLU A 103 2.63 -16.18 0.35
CA GLU A 103 1.24 -16.65 0.38
C GLU A 103 0.62 -16.63 -1.01
N ILE A 104 0.93 -15.61 -1.82
CA ILE A 104 0.46 -15.46 -3.20
C ILE A 104 1.13 -16.50 -4.10
N LYS A 105 2.45 -16.69 -3.94
CA LYS A 105 3.19 -17.71 -4.71
C LYS A 105 2.66 -19.13 -4.48
N ARG A 106 2.12 -19.40 -3.28
CA ARG A 106 1.54 -20.70 -2.92
C ARG A 106 0.13 -20.90 -3.48
N SER A 107 -0.62 -19.82 -3.71
CA SER A 107 -2.03 -19.88 -4.12
C SER A 107 -2.27 -19.64 -5.61
N ASP A 108 -1.34 -18.99 -6.30
CA ASP A 108 -1.46 -18.66 -7.73
C ASP A 108 -0.25 -19.19 -8.52
N ALA A 109 -0.49 -20.16 -9.42
CA ALA A 109 0.55 -20.71 -10.29
C ALA A 109 1.06 -19.71 -11.35
N ASN A 110 0.27 -18.67 -11.64
CA ASN A 110 0.59 -17.63 -12.61
C ASN A 110 1.15 -16.35 -11.95
N TYR A 111 1.56 -16.40 -10.67
CA TYR A 111 2.00 -15.23 -9.92
C TYR A 111 3.06 -14.36 -10.65
N ALA A 112 3.87 -14.98 -11.52
CA ALA A 112 4.98 -14.34 -12.23
C ALA A 112 4.53 -13.49 -13.44
N SER A 113 3.28 -13.60 -13.89
CA SER A 113 2.76 -12.78 -15.00
C SER A 113 2.56 -11.31 -14.63
N GLN A 114 2.62 -10.99 -13.33
CA GLN A 114 2.42 -9.65 -12.81
C GLN A 114 3.50 -9.32 -11.79
N TRP A 115 4.08 -8.12 -11.89
CA TRP A 115 5.03 -7.64 -10.89
C TRP A 115 4.32 -7.15 -9.64
N PHE A 116 4.99 -7.26 -8.50
CA PHE A 116 4.39 -6.89 -7.23
C PHE A 116 4.54 -5.39 -6.94
N HIS A 117 5.70 -4.92 -6.47
CA HIS A 117 5.90 -3.52 -6.11
C HIS A 117 6.82 -2.71 -7.04
N ASP A 118 7.73 -3.35 -7.77
CA ASP A 118 8.70 -2.61 -8.60
C ASP A 118 8.01 -1.90 -9.79
N LEU A 119 8.65 -0.83 -10.28
CA LEU A 119 8.15 0.07 -11.32
C LEU A 119 9.03 0.09 -12.55
N LEU A 120 10.32 -0.18 -12.40
CA LEU A 120 11.31 -0.12 -13.46
C LEU A 120 11.98 -1.48 -13.62
N ASP A 121 12.26 -1.88 -14.85
CA ASP A 121 13.13 -3.01 -15.14
C ASP A 121 14.62 -2.67 -14.88
N GLU A 122 15.49 -3.67 -15.04
CA GLU A 122 16.93 -3.53 -14.88
C GLU A 122 17.56 -2.48 -15.85
N GLN A 123 16.85 -2.10 -16.90
CA GLN A 123 17.24 -1.10 -17.90
C GLN A 123 16.56 0.26 -17.69
N GLY A 124 15.73 0.40 -16.65
CA GLY A 124 14.99 1.62 -16.34
C GLY A 124 13.72 1.81 -17.17
N GLN A 125 13.25 0.79 -17.90
CA GLN A 125 11.96 0.87 -18.59
C GLN A 125 10.82 0.72 -17.59
N PRO A 126 9.76 1.54 -17.71
CA PRO A 126 8.61 1.42 -16.86
C PRO A 126 7.88 0.11 -17.10
N TYR A 127 7.43 -0.49 -16.02
CA TYR A 127 6.39 -1.50 -15.98
C TYR A 127 5.09 -0.77 -15.66
N ASP A 128 4.05 -1.04 -16.46
CA ASP A 128 2.69 -0.45 -16.47
C ASP A 128 2.55 1.09 -16.61
#